data_AF-A0A553QP62-F1
#
_entry.id   AF-A0A553QP62-F1
#
_cell.length_a   1.000
_cell.length_b   1.000
_cell.length_c   1.000
_cell.angle_alpha   90.00
_cell.angle_beta   90.00
_cell.angle_gamma   90.00
#
_symmetry.space_group_name_H-M   'P 1'
#
loop_
_entity.id
_entity.type
_entity.pdbx_description
1 polymer ?
#
loop_
_entity_poly.entity_id
_entity_poly.type
_entity_poly.pdbx_seq_one_letter_code
_entity_poly.pdbx_strand_id
1 'polypeptide(L)'
;MLQREHERITKLSRSSTKPELPAVMVLSIAFIWAIVVALCCCLWLITGIRRRQPGEPPLENGWIPYLGCALQFGANPLEFLRSRQKKNGHIFTCKIAGQYVHFLCDPFSYHAVIRQGRHLDWKKFHFDASAKAFGHESMDPSHGYTTENLHQTFLKTLQGEALPSLIENMMENLQSTMLQSGMLKATTSEWQSDGIFAFCYKIMFEAGYLTLFGKELDGDKSIARQQAQKALVLNALENFKEFDKIFPALIAGLPIHVFKSAHSARENLAKTMLHENLSKRANMSDLISLRMLLNDTLSSFNELSKARTHVAILWASQANTLPATFWTLFHMIR
;
A
#
# COMPACT_ATOMS: atom_id res chain seq x y z
N MET A 1 36.49 -62.38 -32.44
CA MET A 1 36.16 -62.15 -31.01
C MET A 1 35.51 -60.78 -30.79
N LEU A 2 36.05 -59.71 -31.38
CA LEU A 2 35.53 -58.33 -31.28
C LEU A 2 34.12 -58.09 -31.86
N GLN A 3 33.70 -58.85 -32.87
CA GLN A 3 32.40 -58.66 -33.52
C GLN A 3 31.22 -59.17 -32.67
N ARG A 4 31.46 -60.14 -31.77
CA ARG A 4 30.42 -60.69 -30.87
C ARG A 4 30.19 -59.82 -29.63
N GLU A 5 31.16 -59.01 -29.22
CA GLU A 5 30.96 -58.04 -28.15
C GLU A 5 30.23 -56.79 -28.64
N HIS A 6 30.50 -56.35 -29.87
CA HIS A 6 29.82 -55.18 -30.42
C HIS A 6 28.30 -55.44 -30.62
N GLU A 7 27.92 -56.63 -31.10
CA GLU A 7 26.51 -57.06 -31.16
C GLU A 7 25.84 -57.23 -29.80
N ARG A 8 26.59 -57.62 -28.75
CA ARG A 8 26.04 -57.68 -27.38
C ARG A 8 25.74 -56.29 -26.84
N ILE A 9 26.62 -55.33 -27.07
CA ILE A 9 26.43 -53.95 -26.60
C ILE A 9 25.31 -53.24 -27.37
N THR A 10 25.16 -53.49 -28.69
CA THR A 10 24.01 -52.96 -29.46
C THR A 10 22.68 -53.62 -29.08
N LYS A 11 22.66 -54.90 -28.69
CA LYS A 11 21.45 -55.56 -28.15
C LYS A 11 21.07 -55.07 -26.76
N LEU A 12 22.04 -54.81 -25.88
CA LEU A 12 21.80 -54.28 -24.53
C LEU A 12 21.35 -52.81 -24.54
N SER A 13 21.77 -52.02 -25.53
CA SER A 13 21.30 -50.64 -25.72
C SER A 13 19.86 -50.56 -26.26
N ARG A 14 19.38 -51.58 -27.00
CA ARG A 14 18.03 -51.60 -27.58
C ARG A 14 16.92 -52.12 -26.64
N SER A 15 17.26 -52.64 -25.46
CA SER A 15 16.26 -53.20 -24.52
C SER A 15 15.95 -52.30 -23.31
N SER A 16 16.33 -51.03 -23.34
CA SER A 16 15.87 -50.05 -22.34
C SER A 16 14.59 -49.37 -22.83
N THR A 17 13.55 -50.16 -23.09
CA THR A 17 12.18 -49.64 -23.08
C THR A 17 11.86 -49.32 -21.63
N LYS A 18 11.90 -48.02 -21.28
CA LYS A 18 11.28 -47.55 -20.03
C LYS A 18 9.89 -48.18 -19.96
N PRO A 19 9.49 -48.78 -18.83
CA PRO A 19 8.17 -49.36 -18.71
C PRO A 19 7.15 -48.23 -18.85
N GLU A 20 6.56 -48.08 -20.03
CA GLU A 20 5.40 -47.23 -20.22
C GLU A 20 4.27 -47.88 -19.45
N LEU A 21 3.85 -47.24 -18.36
CA LEU A 21 2.65 -47.66 -17.65
C LEU A 21 1.52 -47.75 -18.68
N PRO A 22 0.74 -48.85 -18.72
CA PRO A 22 -0.39 -48.96 -19.64
C PRO A 22 -1.30 -47.75 -19.44
N ALA A 23 -1.71 -47.10 -20.52
CA ALA A 23 -2.48 -45.84 -20.48
C ALA A 23 -3.70 -45.90 -19.54
N VAL A 24 -4.29 -47.09 -19.39
CA VAL A 24 -5.37 -47.40 -18.46
C VAL A 24 -4.96 -47.18 -17.00
N MET A 25 -3.76 -47.61 -16.61
CA MET A 25 -3.24 -47.45 -15.25
C MET A 25 -2.90 -45.98 -14.94
N VAL A 26 -2.40 -45.22 -15.93
CA VAL A 26 -2.20 -43.77 -15.80
C VAL A 26 -3.54 -43.05 -15.62
N LEU A 27 -4.57 -43.42 -16.39
CA LEU A 27 -5.92 -42.88 -16.25
C LEU A 27 -6.53 -43.20 -14.87
N SER A 28 -6.38 -44.44 -14.39
CA SER A 28 -6.88 -44.85 -13.08
C SER A 28 -6.20 -44.09 -11.94
N ILE A 29 -4.88 -43.92 -12.00
CA ILE A 29 -4.13 -43.14 -11.00
C ILE A 29 -4.59 -41.67 -11.03
N ALA A 30 -4.73 -41.07 -12.21
CA ALA A 30 -5.22 -39.70 -12.34
C ALA A 30 -6.64 -39.52 -11.78
N PHE A 31 -7.53 -40.48 -12.02
CA PHE A 31 -8.90 -40.46 -11.49
C PHE A 31 -8.95 -40.59 -9.96
N ILE A 32 -8.14 -41.49 -9.39
CA ILE A 32 -8.01 -41.62 -7.93
C ILE A 32 -7.52 -40.32 -7.31
N TRP A 33 -6.47 -39.69 -7.89
CA TRP A 33 -5.98 -38.39 -7.42
C TRP A 33 -7.03 -37.29 -7.55
N ALA A 34 -7.81 -37.26 -8.63
CA ALA A 34 -8.91 -36.30 -8.80
C ALA A 34 -9.98 -36.46 -7.70
N ILE A 35 -10.35 -37.70 -7.37
CA ILE A 35 -11.30 -37.99 -6.28
C ILE A 35 -10.72 -37.58 -4.92
N VAL A 36 -9.46 -37.91 -4.66
CA VAL A 36 -8.79 -37.55 -3.39
C VAL A 36 -8.72 -36.03 -3.25
N VAL A 37 -8.32 -35.31 -4.30
CA VAL A 37 -8.29 -33.84 -4.30
C VAL A 37 -9.69 -33.27 -4.08
N ALA A 38 -10.71 -33.80 -4.78
CA ALA A 38 -12.08 -33.36 -4.60
C ALA A 38 -12.59 -33.59 -3.17
N LEU A 39 -12.33 -34.76 -2.58
CA LEU A 39 -12.67 -35.07 -1.18
C LEU A 39 -11.94 -34.16 -0.21
N CYS A 40 -10.63 -33.94 -0.39
CA CYS A 40 -9.85 -33.03 0.45
C CYS A 40 -10.35 -31.58 0.34
N CYS A 41 -10.69 -31.11 -0.87
CA CYS A 41 -11.30 -29.82 -1.08
C CYS A 41 -12.65 -29.74 -0.35
N CYS A 42 -13.56 -30.70 -0.55
CA CYS A 42 -14.86 -30.73 0.12
C CYS A 42 -14.72 -30.75 1.66
N LEU A 43 -13.83 -31.58 2.20
CA LEU A 43 -13.53 -31.63 3.63
C LEU A 43 -13.02 -30.29 4.15
N TRP A 44 -12.08 -29.66 3.45
CA TRP A 44 -11.57 -28.33 3.79
C TRP A 44 -12.67 -27.26 3.75
N LEU A 45 -13.58 -27.34 2.78
CA LEU A 45 -14.72 -26.42 2.67
C LEU A 45 -15.72 -26.59 3.81
N ILE A 46 -16.00 -27.82 4.24
CA ILE A 46 -16.99 -28.10 5.29
C ILE A 46 -16.40 -27.79 6.67
N THR A 47 -15.14 -28.14 6.91
CA THR A 47 -14.48 -27.97 8.23
C THR A 47 -13.87 -26.58 8.41
N GLY A 48 -13.50 -25.90 7.32
CA GLY A 48 -12.84 -24.59 7.36
C GLY A 48 -13.78 -23.40 7.54
N ILE A 49 -15.11 -23.62 7.55
CA ILE A 49 -16.09 -22.56 7.76
C ILE A 49 -16.34 -22.39 9.26
N ARG A 50 -15.99 -21.21 9.78
CA ARG A 50 -16.26 -20.84 11.18
C ARG A 50 -17.77 -20.82 11.41
N ARG A 51 -18.17 -21.38 12.55
CA ARG A 51 -19.53 -21.27 13.07
C ARG A 51 -19.55 -20.26 14.21
N ARG A 52 -20.65 -19.52 14.31
CA ARG A 52 -20.90 -18.56 15.39
C ARG A 52 -21.00 -19.30 16.72
N GLN A 53 -20.27 -18.82 17.73
CA GLN A 53 -20.35 -19.31 19.11
C GLN A 53 -21.37 -18.50 19.94
N PRO A 54 -21.85 -19.03 21.08
CA PRO A 54 -22.70 -18.27 22.00
C PRO A 54 -22.03 -16.95 22.41
N GLY A 55 -22.78 -15.85 22.36
CA GLY A 55 -22.28 -14.50 22.69
C GLY A 55 -21.55 -13.77 21.56
N GLU A 56 -21.19 -14.43 20.45
CA GLU A 56 -20.61 -13.76 19.30
C GLU A 56 -21.68 -13.00 18.48
N PRO A 57 -21.31 -11.92 17.76
CA PRO A 57 -22.22 -11.26 16.82
C PRO A 57 -22.70 -12.19 15.69
N PRO A 58 -23.82 -11.87 15.01
CA PRO A 58 -24.24 -12.58 13.80
C PRO A 58 -23.10 -12.73 12.80
N LEU A 59 -22.87 -13.93 12.27
CA LEU A 59 -21.76 -14.25 11.37
C LEU A 59 -22.25 -14.51 9.94
N GLU A 60 -21.66 -13.82 8.98
CA GLU A 60 -21.84 -14.06 7.55
C GLU A 60 -20.53 -14.53 6.91
N ASN A 61 -20.51 -15.79 6.48
CA ASN A 61 -19.34 -16.41 5.86
C ASN A 61 -19.21 -16.09 4.35
N GLY A 62 -20.26 -15.58 3.71
CA GLY A 62 -20.33 -15.44 2.25
C GLY A 62 -20.42 -16.79 1.53
N TRP A 63 -20.48 -16.74 0.20
CA TRP A 63 -20.61 -17.94 -0.64
C TRP A 63 -19.27 -18.52 -1.07
N ILE A 64 -18.24 -17.68 -1.22
CA ILE A 64 -16.91 -18.11 -1.64
C ILE A 64 -16.07 -18.40 -0.40
N PRO A 65 -15.53 -19.62 -0.22
CA PRO A 65 -14.94 -20.07 1.04
C PRO A 65 -13.83 -19.19 1.60
N TYR A 66 -12.90 -18.71 0.78
CA TYR A 66 -11.82 -17.82 1.21
C TYR A 66 -12.23 -16.34 1.16
N LEU A 67 -12.76 -15.88 0.02
CA LEU A 67 -13.13 -14.48 -0.18
C LEU A 67 -14.28 -14.01 0.74
N GLY A 68 -15.18 -14.93 1.08
CA GLY A 68 -16.40 -14.65 1.82
C GLY A 68 -17.25 -13.59 1.13
N CYS A 69 -17.50 -12.49 1.84
CA CYS A 69 -18.26 -11.33 1.37
C CYS A 69 -17.39 -10.29 0.62
N ALA A 70 -16.10 -10.56 0.38
CA ALA A 70 -15.18 -9.56 -0.19
C ALA A 70 -15.65 -8.94 -1.51
N LEU A 71 -16.25 -9.73 -2.41
CA LEU A 71 -16.76 -9.20 -3.69
C LEU A 71 -17.95 -8.26 -3.48
N GLN A 72 -18.87 -8.60 -2.57
CA GLN A 72 -20.03 -7.76 -2.26
C GLN A 72 -19.60 -6.47 -1.55
N PHE A 73 -18.65 -6.59 -0.62
CA PHE A 73 -18.05 -5.45 0.07
C PHE A 73 -17.32 -4.54 -0.92
N GLY A 74 -16.50 -5.09 -1.82
CA GLY A 74 -15.73 -4.31 -2.79
C GLY A 74 -16.57 -3.61 -3.86
N ALA A 75 -17.72 -4.18 -4.25
CA ALA A 75 -18.59 -3.58 -5.26
C ALA A 75 -19.28 -2.30 -4.79
N ASN A 76 -19.80 -2.29 -3.55
CA ASN A 76 -20.36 -1.10 -2.92
C ASN A 76 -20.30 -1.24 -1.39
N PRO A 77 -19.21 -0.78 -0.74
CA PRO A 77 -19.00 -0.98 0.69
C PRO A 77 -20.11 -0.35 1.54
N LEU A 78 -20.59 0.84 1.16
CA LEU A 78 -21.59 1.58 1.92
C LEU A 78 -22.95 0.86 1.89
N GLU A 79 -23.41 0.45 0.71
CA GLU A 79 -24.69 -0.25 0.58
C GLU A 79 -24.61 -1.66 1.17
N PHE A 80 -23.45 -2.33 1.02
CA PHE A 80 -23.18 -3.59 1.71
C PHE A 80 -23.38 -3.44 3.22
N LEU A 81 -22.72 -2.46 3.86
CA LEU A 81 -22.82 -2.24 5.30
C LEU A 81 -24.24 -1.87 5.73
N ARG A 82 -24.92 -0.98 5.00
CA ARG A 82 -26.32 -0.60 5.28
C ARG A 82 -27.27 -1.80 5.22
N SER A 83 -27.14 -2.63 4.19
CA SER A 83 -27.97 -3.83 4.03
C SER A 83 -27.78 -4.83 5.18
N ARG A 84 -26.53 -4.99 5.66
CA ARG A 84 -26.21 -5.90 6.76
C ARG A 84 -26.56 -5.33 8.11
N GLN A 85 -26.42 -4.02 8.30
CA GLN A 85 -26.92 -3.34 9.49
C GLN A 85 -28.44 -3.51 9.61
N LYS A 86 -29.18 -3.34 8.51
CA LYS A 86 -30.65 -3.54 8.48
C LYS A 86 -31.04 -4.98 8.82
N LYS A 87 -30.25 -5.96 8.39
CA LYS A 87 -30.52 -7.40 8.58
C LYS A 87 -30.10 -7.93 9.96
N ASN A 88 -28.91 -7.54 10.42
CA ASN A 88 -28.22 -8.17 11.54
C ASN A 88 -28.10 -7.23 12.77
N GLY A 89 -28.53 -5.97 12.66
CA GLY A 89 -28.43 -4.96 13.70
C GLY A 89 -27.10 -4.20 13.68
N HIS A 90 -26.79 -3.51 14.77
CA HIS A 90 -25.64 -2.60 14.85
C HIS A 90 -24.28 -3.30 15.00
N ILE A 91 -24.24 -4.61 15.24
CA ILE A 91 -23.00 -5.38 15.28
C ILE A 91 -23.16 -6.68 14.50
N PHE A 92 -22.22 -6.95 13.61
CA PHE A 92 -22.20 -8.18 12.80
C PHE A 92 -20.79 -8.52 12.36
N THR A 93 -20.57 -9.78 12.00
CA THR A 93 -19.28 -10.31 11.57
C THR A 93 -19.38 -10.75 10.11
N CYS A 94 -18.44 -10.32 9.27
CA CYS A 94 -18.33 -10.81 7.90
C CYS A 94 -16.97 -11.43 7.65
N LYS A 95 -16.95 -12.56 6.95
CA LYS A 95 -15.70 -13.08 6.38
C LYS A 95 -15.32 -12.25 5.16
N ILE A 96 -14.18 -11.57 5.18
CA ILE A 96 -13.69 -10.73 4.08
C ILE A 96 -12.23 -11.12 3.84
N ALA A 97 -11.95 -11.67 2.65
CA ALA A 97 -10.59 -12.04 2.21
C ALA A 97 -9.82 -12.86 3.27
N GLY A 98 -10.44 -13.93 3.76
CA GLY A 98 -9.86 -14.83 4.77
C GLY A 98 -9.92 -14.34 6.22
N GLN A 99 -10.25 -13.07 6.47
CA GLN A 99 -10.37 -12.50 7.81
C GLN A 99 -11.83 -12.46 8.28
N TYR A 100 -12.06 -12.53 9.59
CA TYR A 100 -13.39 -12.30 10.20
C TYR A 100 -13.44 -10.89 10.78
N VAL A 101 -14.15 -9.99 10.11
CA VAL A 101 -14.23 -8.58 10.46
C VAL A 101 -15.54 -8.32 11.20
N HIS A 102 -15.45 -7.81 12.43
CA HIS A 102 -16.59 -7.35 13.21
C HIS A 102 -16.88 -5.88 12.88
N PHE A 103 -18.02 -5.62 12.27
CA PHE A 103 -18.50 -4.26 12.02
C PHE A 103 -19.36 -3.81 13.19
N LEU A 104 -19.02 -2.64 13.74
CA LEU A 104 -19.82 -1.92 14.72
C LEU A 104 -20.35 -0.65 14.05
N CYS A 105 -21.66 -0.56 13.91
CA CYS A 105 -22.38 0.52 13.22
C CYS A 105 -23.27 1.34 14.15
N ASP A 106 -23.12 1.17 15.48
CA ASP A 106 -23.75 2.04 16.48
C ASP A 106 -22.74 3.13 16.92
N PRO A 107 -22.98 4.41 16.58
CA PRO A 107 -22.11 5.51 16.97
C PRO A 107 -21.92 5.63 18.49
N PHE A 108 -22.93 5.27 19.29
CA PHE A 108 -22.86 5.35 20.75
C PHE A 108 -21.89 4.33 21.34
N SER A 109 -21.59 3.26 20.62
CA SER A 109 -20.68 2.20 21.06
C SER A 109 -19.21 2.42 20.68
N TYR A 110 -18.89 3.43 19.84
CA TYR A 110 -17.51 3.62 19.33
C TYR A 110 -16.50 3.90 20.44
N HIS A 111 -16.89 4.70 21.44
CA HIS A 111 -16.03 5.05 22.57
C HIS A 111 -15.60 3.81 23.38
N ALA A 112 -16.47 2.80 23.47
CA ALA A 112 -16.20 1.57 24.19
C ALA A 112 -15.13 0.73 23.50
N VAL A 113 -15.03 0.78 22.16
CA VAL A 113 -14.00 0.08 21.39
C VAL A 113 -12.66 0.83 21.46
N ILE A 114 -12.67 2.14 21.22
CA ILE A 114 -11.44 2.96 21.15
C ILE A 114 -10.65 2.93 22.47
N ARG A 115 -11.33 2.77 23.61
CA ARG A 115 -10.69 2.71 24.94
C ARG A 115 -10.08 1.35 25.29
N GLN A 116 -10.30 0.29 24.52
CA GLN A 116 -9.91 -1.10 24.88
C GLN A 116 -8.46 -1.44 24.50
N GLY A 117 -7.49 -0.62 24.92
CA GLY A 117 -6.08 -0.80 24.58
C GLY A 117 -5.41 -2.06 25.14
N ARG A 118 -6.04 -2.77 26.10
CA ARG A 118 -5.54 -4.06 26.63
C ARG A 118 -5.88 -5.26 25.76
N HIS A 119 -6.97 -5.17 24.99
CA HIS A 119 -7.51 -6.30 24.23
C HIS A 119 -7.51 -6.06 22.72
N LEU A 120 -7.45 -4.79 22.29
CA LEU A 120 -7.43 -4.40 20.88
C LEU A 120 -6.08 -3.80 20.52
N ASP A 121 -5.43 -4.43 19.56
CA ASP A 121 -4.18 -3.96 18.97
C ASP A 121 -4.49 -3.19 17.68
N TRP A 122 -4.19 -1.90 17.68
CA TRP A 122 -4.34 -1.04 16.52
C TRP A 122 -3.10 -1.02 15.63
N LYS A 123 -1.95 -1.50 16.08
CA LYS A 123 -0.67 -1.35 15.37
C LYS A 123 -0.44 -2.47 14.35
N LYS A 124 -0.68 -3.73 14.75
CA LYS A 124 -0.34 -4.91 13.94
C LYS A 124 -0.89 -4.84 12.51
N PHE A 125 -2.18 -4.52 12.36
CA PHE A 125 -2.79 -4.41 11.03
C PHE A 125 -2.13 -3.32 10.17
N HIS A 126 -1.83 -2.15 10.74
CA HIS A 126 -1.22 -1.04 10.02
C HIS A 126 0.22 -1.35 9.63
N PHE A 127 1.01 -1.99 10.50
CA PHE A 127 2.37 -2.40 10.17
C PHE A 127 2.40 -3.47 9.07
N ASP A 128 1.54 -4.48 9.15
CA ASP A 128 1.42 -5.50 8.11
C ASP A 128 0.99 -4.90 6.76
N ALA A 129 0.01 -3.99 6.79
CA ALA A 129 -0.47 -3.30 5.59
C ALA A 129 0.65 -2.43 4.96
N SER A 130 1.37 -1.67 5.78
CA SER A 130 2.49 -0.83 5.32
C SER A 130 3.61 -1.67 4.70
N ALA A 131 4.07 -2.72 5.39
CA ALA A 131 5.13 -3.60 4.90
C ALA A 131 4.75 -4.23 3.55
N LYS A 132 3.50 -4.70 3.42
CA LYS A 132 2.99 -5.29 2.17
C LYS A 132 2.87 -4.28 1.02
N ALA A 133 2.29 -3.10 1.28
CA ALA A 133 2.04 -2.12 0.23
C ALA A 133 3.36 -1.45 -0.25
N PHE A 134 4.20 -1.04 0.69
CA PHE A 134 5.40 -0.26 0.39
C PHE A 134 6.65 -1.12 0.19
N GLY A 135 6.64 -2.39 0.63
CA GLY A 135 7.71 -3.35 0.38
C GLY A 135 8.95 -3.18 1.28
N HIS A 136 8.76 -2.68 2.51
CA HIS A 136 9.81 -2.65 3.53
C HIS A 136 9.59 -3.77 4.56
N GLU A 137 10.60 -4.10 5.37
CA GLU A 137 10.47 -5.04 6.48
C GLU A 137 9.52 -4.50 7.57
N SER A 138 9.06 -5.35 8.49
CA SER A 138 8.10 -4.95 9.51
C SER A 138 8.64 -3.82 10.39
N MET A 139 7.83 -2.77 10.58
CA MET A 139 8.15 -1.66 11.50
C MET A 139 7.60 -1.91 12.92
N ASP A 140 7.04 -3.09 13.18
CA ASP A 140 6.66 -3.51 14.52
C ASP A 140 7.92 -3.93 15.30
N PRO A 141 8.23 -3.27 16.44
CA PRO A 141 9.42 -3.59 17.23
C PRO A 141 9.53 -5.04 17.67
N SER A 142 8.40 -5.76 17.79
CA SER A 142 8.40 -7.19 18.14
C SER A 142 9.07 -8.09 17.09
N HIS A 143 9.20 -7.63 15.84
CA HIS A 143 9.90 -8.36 14.78
C HIS A 143 11.41 -8.07 14.72
N GLY A 144 11.92 -7.13 15.53
CA GLY A 144 13.35 -6.89 15.70
C GLY A 144 14.04 -6.09 14.59
N TYR A 145 13.33 -5.62 13.55
CA TYR A 145 13.95 -4.81 12.49
C TYR A 145 14.23 -3.36 12.92
N THR A 146 13.45 -2.83 13.85
CA THR A 146 13.63 -1.48 14.41
C THR A 146 13.17 -1.44 15.86
N THR A 147 13.75 -0.56 16.66
CA THR A 147 13.27 -0.24 18.03
C THR A 147 12.52 1.10 18.10
N GLU A 148 12.31 1.74 16.94
CA GLU A 148 11.60 3.01 16.85
C GLU A 148 10.13 2.90 17.32
N ASN A 149 9.69 3.86 18.14
CA ASN A 149 8.26 4.08 18.40
C ASN A 149 7.71 5.12 17.42
N LEU A 150 7.26 4.67 16.25
CA LEU A 150 6.77 5.53 15.16
C LEU A 150 5.68 6.52 15.59
N HIS A 151 4.78 6.10 16.50
CA HIS A 151 3.73 6.99 17.00
C HIS A 151 4.32 8.18 17.75
N GLN A 152 5.32 7.95 18.59
CA GLN A 152 6.02 9.02 19.30
C GLN A 152 6.82 9.90 18.36
N THR A 153 7.41 9.34 17.30
CA THR A 153 8.06 10.12 16.24
C THR A 153 7.06 11.10 15.61
N PHE A 154 5.89 10.61 15.18
CA PHE A 154 4.86 11.48 14.60
C PHE A 154 4.35 12.56 15.56
N LEU A 155 4.12 12.21 16.83
CA LEU A 155 3.68 13.20 17.84
C LEU A 155 4.72 14.31 18.06
N LYS A 156 6.01 13.97 18.04
CA LYS A 156 7.10 14.94 18.22
C LYS A 156 7.24 15.92 17.06
N THR A 157 6.91 15.50 15.83
CA THR A 157 7.25 16.25 14.61
C THR A 157 6.05 16.80 13.84
N LEU A 158 4.82 16.44 14.23
CA LEU A 158 3.59 16.91 13.56
C LEU A 158 2.67 17.71 14.50
N GLN A 159 3.13 18.03 15.70
CA GLN A 159 2.41 18.80 16.73
C GLN A 159 3.40 19.64 17.54
N GLY A 160 2.87 20.48 18.44
CA GLY A 160 3.70 21.29 19.34
C GLY A 160 4.68 22.19 18.59
N GLU A 161 5.90 22.30 19.11
CA GLU A 161 6.94 23.21 18.60
C GLU A 161 7.40 22.93 17.15
N ALA A 162 7.23 21.70 16.65
CA ALA A 162 7.60 21.36 15.27
C ALA A 162 6.57 21.83 14.24
N LEU A 163 5.31 22.04 14.66
CA LEU A 163 4.21 22.35 13.75
C LEU A 163 4.28 23.76 13.12
N PRO A 164 4.63 24.85 13.84
CA PRO A 164 4.74 26.19 13.27
C PRO A 164 5.65 26.25 12.04
N SER A 165 6.86 25.69 12.12
CA SER A 165 7.79 25.67 10.99
C SER A 165 7.23 24.89 9.79
N LEU A 166 6.54 23.78 10.04
CA LEU A 166 5.89 23.01 8.99
C LEU A 166 4.76 23.80 8.29
N ILE A 167 3.99 24.57 9.05
CA ILE A 167 2.93 25.45 8.51
C ILE A 167 3.52 26.58 7.68
N GLU A 168 4.55 27.26 8.19
CA GLU A 168 5.25 28.34 7.49
C GLU A 168 5.83 27.83 6.16
N ASN A 169 6.56 26.72 6.19
CA ASN A 169 7.10 26.08 4.99
C ASN A 169 6.01 25.68 3.99
N MET A 170 4.87 25.15 4.46
CA MET A 170 3.74 24.82 3.59
C MET A 170 3.17 26.07 2.93
N MET A 171 3.01 27.15 3.66
CA MET A 171 2.48 28.42 3.14
C MET A 171 3.41 29.00 2.06
N GLU A 172 4.72 29.05 2.32
CA GLU A 172 5.71 29.49 1.34
C GLU A 172 5.68 28.65 0.07
N ASN A 173 5.62 27.32 0.22
CA ASN A 173 5.57 26.39 -0.91
C ASN A 173 4.27 26.51 -1.70
N LEU A 174 3.11 26.71 -1.04
CA LEU A 174 1.84 26.98 -1.70
C LEU A 174 1.90 28.28 -2.52
N GLN A 175 2.36 29.37 -1.90
CA GLN A 175 2.51 30.65 -2.58
C GLN A 175 3.45 30.53 -3.79
N SER A 176 4.63 29.93 -3.59
CA SER A 176 5.59 29.71 -4.67
C SER A 176 5.01 28.86 -5.80
N THR A 177 4.32 27.77 -5.47
CA THR A 177 3.74 26.85 -6.47
C THR A 177 2.62 27.52 -7.24
N MET A 178 1.70 28.21 -6.56
CA MET A 178 0.60 28.90 -7.21
C MET A 178 1.12 30.02 -8.12
N LEU A 179 1.98 30.91 -7.60
CA LEU A 179 2.50 32.08 -8.32
C LEU A 179 3.50 31.74 -9.43
N GLN A 180 4.31 30.68 -9.28
CA GLN A 180 5.32 30.27 -10.27
C GLN A 180 4.90 29.12 -11.17
N SER A 181 3.74 28.49 -10.93
CA SER A 181 3.16 27.61 -11.95
C SER A 181 3.04 28.43 -13.22
N GLY A 182 3.58 27.94 -14.34
CA GLY A 182 3.52 28.67 -15.61
C GLY A 182 2.11 28.98 -16.11
N MET A 183 1.07 28.54 -15.39
CA MET A 183 -0.32 28.97 -15.51
C MET A 183 -0.52 30.43 -15.08
N LEU A 184 0.15 30.91 -14.03
CA LEU A 184 0.13 32.32 -13.61
C LEU A 184 1.35 33.09 -14.12
N LYS A 185 1.93 32.72 -15.27
CA LYS A 185 2.79 33.69 -15.97
C LYS A 185 1.93 34.93 -16.23
N ALA A 186 2.26 36.01 -15.51
CA ALA A 186 1.62 37.31 -15.51
C ALA A 186 1.57 38.03 -16.88
N THR A 187 1.82 37.32 -17.98
CA THR A 187 1.75 37.80 -19.36
C THR A 187 0.42 37.54 -20.03
N THR A 188 -0.47 36.70 -19.48
CA THR A 188 -1.81 36.50 -20.04
C THR A 188 -2.84 36.89 -18.99
N SER A 189 -3.43 38.08 -19.14
CA SER A 189 -4.64 38.53 -18.43
C SER A 189 -5.91 37.74 -18.84
N GLU A 190 -5.73 36.51 -19.32
CA GLU A 190 -6.76 35.66 -19.89
C GLU A 190 -7.14 34.54 -18.93
N TRP A 191 -8.43 34.22 -18.89
CA TRP A 191 -8.94 33.08 -18.15
C TRP A 191 -8.36 31.78 -18.69
N GLN A 192 -7.83 30.95 -17.79
CA GLN A 192 -7.40 29.60 -18.11
C GLN A 192 -8.43 28.59 -17.64
N SER A 193 -8.77 27.63 -18.50
CA SER A 193 -9.67 26.52 -18.18
C SER A 193 -8.85 25.28 -17.86
N ASP A 194 -9.08 24.68 -16.70
CA ASP A 194 -8.45 23.44 -16.25
C ASP A 194 -9.44 22.62 -15.41
N GLY A 195 -9.17 21.33 -15.24
CA GLY A 195 -9.93 20.46 -14.35
C GLY A 195 -9.56 20.74 -12.89
N ILE A 196 -10.52 21.18 -12.08
CA ILE A 196 -10.31 21.50 -10.65
C ILE A 196 -9.61 20.37 -9.87
N PHE A 197 -9.88 19.10 -10.19
CA PHE A 197 -9.22 17.95 -9.56
C PHE A 197 -7.72 17.91 -9.93
N ALA A 198 -7.39 18.05 -11.21
CA ALA A 198 -6.01 18.09 -11.69
C ALA A 198 -5.25 19.30 -11.12
N PHE A 199 -5.90 20.46 -11.06
CA PHE A 199 -5.38 21.67 -10.44
C PHE A 199 -5.03 21.45 -8.96
N CYS A 200 -5.98 20.97 -8.15
CA CYS A 200 -5.74 20.68 -6.73
C CYS A 200 -4.62 19.67 -6.53
N TYR A 201 -4.61 18.58 -7.32
CA TYR A 201 -3.58 17.55 -7.21
C TYR A 201 -2.18 18.11 -7.47
N LYS A 202 -2.01 18.90 -8.53
CA LYS A 202 -0.71 19.47 -8.89
C LYS A 202 -0.20 20.41 -7.80
N ILE A 203 -1.01 21.38 -7.39
CA ILE A 203 -0.61 22.41 -6.43
C ILE A 203 -0.31 21.79 -5.05
N MET A 204 -1.21 20.96 -4.54
CA MET A 204 -1.08 20.39 -3.20
C MET A 204 0.02 19.34 -3.12
N PHE A 205 0.20 18.53 -4.16
CA PHE A 205 1.27 17.54 -4.17
C PHE A 205 2.64 18.22 -4.22
N GLU A 206 2.83 19.21 -5.10
CA GLU A 206 4.10 19.95 -5.18
C GLU A 206 4.41 20.67 -3.86
N ALA A 207 3.45 21.41 -3.32
CA ALA A 207 3.64 22.12 -2.06
C ALA A 207 3.91 21.16 -0.89
N GLY A 208 3.12 20.09 -0.74
CA GLY A 208 3.29 19.13 0.34
C GLY A 208 4.56 18.29 0.22
N TYR A 209 4.96 17.91 -1.01
CA TYR A 209 6.21 17.20 -1.27
C TYR A 209 7.41 18.04 -0.86
N LEU A 210 7.49 19.29 -1.32
CA LEU A 210 8.60 20.19 -1.00
C LEU A 210 8.64 20.57 0.49
N THR A 211 7.48 20.64 1.14
CA THR A 211 7.38 20.93 2.58
C THR A 211 7.92 19.80 3.44
N LEU A 212 7.63 18.54 3.08
CA LEU A 212 8.10 17.40 3.85
C LEU A 212 9.53 17.01 3.50
N PHE A 213 9.83 16.89 2.21
CA PHE A 213 11.06 16.29 1.69
C PHE A 213 12.11 17.32 1.25
N GLY A 214 11.84 18.62 1.41
CA GLY A 214 12.76 19.70 1.07
C GLY A 214 12.95 19.93 -0.43
N LYS A 215 13.82 20.90 -0.74
CA LYS A 215 14.15 21.39 -2.09
C LYS A 215 15.57 21.01 -2.47
N GLU A 216 15.86 20.80 -3.76
CA GLU A 216 17.24 20.59 -4.20
C GLU A 216 18.03 21.92 -4.15
N LEU A 217 18.70 22.16 -3.00
CA LEU A 217 19.57 23.29 -2.67
C LEU A 217 18.90 24.67 -2.71
N ASP A 218 18.69 25.22 -1.51
CA ASP A 218 18.17 26.58 -1.30
C ASP A 218 19.30 27.60 -1.54
N GLY A 219 19.21 28.39 -2.62
CA GLY A 219 20.15 29.49 -2.87
C GLY A 219 20.54 29.75 -4.33
N ASP A 220 20.65 28.71 -5.17
CA ASP A 220 20.94 28.87 -6.60
C ASP A 220 19.62 28.96 -7.39
N LYS A 221 19.21 30.20 -7.70
CA LYS A 221 17.98 30.51 -8.44
C LYS A 221 18.12 30.31 -9.96
N SER A 222 19.12 29.56 -10.43
CA SER A 222 19.26 29.29 -11.86
C SER A 222 18.00 28.64 -12.44
N ILE A 223 17.59 29.11 -13.62
CA ILE A 223 16.38 28.64 -14.32
C ILE A 223 16.45 27.12 -14.55
N ALA A 224 17.64 26.59 -14.86
CA ALA A 224 17.87 25.16 -15.05
C ALA A 224 17.56 24.34 -13.79
N ARG A 225 17.95 24.82 -12.60
CA ARG A 225 17.70 24.11 -11.34
C ARG A 225 16.22 24.15 -10.95
N GLN A 226 15.55 25.27 -11.18
CA GLN A 226 14.10 25.37 -10.99
C GLN A 226 13.33 24.42 -11.93
N GLN A 227 13.75 24.32 -13.19
CA GLN A 227 13.18 23.37 -14.14
C GLN A 227 13.45 21.91 -13.73
N ALA A 228 14.65 21.61 -13.25
CA ALA A 228 14.99 20.28 -12.74
C ALA A 228 14.15 19.89 -11.52
N GLN A 229 13.97 20.80 -10.55
CA GLN A 229 13.10 20.56 -9.39
C GLN A 229 11.65 20.33 -9.82
N LYS A 230 11.11 21.16 -10.72
CA LYS A 230 9.76 20.98 -11.26
C LYS A 230 9.63 19.62 -11.96
N ALA A 231 10.60 19.23 -12.78
CA ALA A 231 10.61 17.93 -13.43
C ALA A 231 10.66 16.77 -12.43
N LEU A 232 11.47 16.88 -11.36
CA LEU A 232 11.54 15.89 -10.28
C LEU A 232 10.19 15.74 -9.58
N VAL A 233 9.55 16.85 -9.19
CA VAL A 233 8.25 16.83 -8.51
C VAL A 233 7.15 16.31 -9.42
N LEU A 234 7.13 16.70 -10.70
CA LEU A 234 6.18 16.18 -11.68
C LEU A 234 6.34 14.67 -11.87
N ASN A 235 7.58 14.18 -11.98
CA ASN A 235 7.86 12.75 -12.04
C ASN A 235 7.41 12.04 -10.75
N ALA A 236 7.61 12.64 -9.59
CA ALA A 236 7.12 12.10 -8.32
C ALA A 236 5.58 12.05 -8.29
N LEU A 237 4.89 13.08 -8.80
CA LEU A 237 3.43 13.12 -8.87
C LEU A 237 2.88 12.01 -9.78
N GLU A 238 3.46 11.81 -10.96
CA GLU A 238 2.99 10.77 -11.88
C GLU A 238 3.25 9.37 -11.34
N ASN A 239 4.43 9.13 -10.74
CA ASN A 239 4.68 7.86 -10.06
C ASN A 239 3.74 7.66 -8.85
N PHE A 240 3.45 8.72 -8.10
CA PHE A 240 2.52 8.68 -6.97
C PHE A 240 1.12 8.27 -7.43
N LYS A 241 0.57 8.91 -8.47
CA LYS A 241 -0.75 8.57 -9.03
C LYS A 241 -0.82 7.12 -9.50
N GLU A 242 0.20 6.66 -10.23
CA GLU A 242 0.23 5.30 -10.77
C GLU A 242 0.30 4.24 -9.66
N PHE A 243 1.05 4.53 -8.59
CA PHE A 243 1.10 3.67 -7.41
C PHE A 243 -0.20 3.70 -6.59
N ASP A 244 -0.74 4.89 -6.30
CA ASP A 244 -1.94 5.08 -5.48
C ASP A 244 -3.18 4.42 -6.11
N LYS A 245 -3.28 4.44 -7.44
CA LYS A 245 -4.36 3.81 -8.21
C LYS A 245 -4.58 2.33 -7.85
N ILE A 246 -3.51 1.60 -7.55
CA ILE A 246 -3.59 0.17 -7.21
C ILE A 246 -3.49 -0.11 -5.71
N PHE A 247 -3.40 0.93 -4.87
CA PHE A 247 -3.29 0.78 -3.42
C PHE A 247 -4.42 -0.06 -2.82
N PRO A 248 -5.70 0.08 -3.23
CA PRO A 248 -6.77 -0.80 -2.76
C PRO A 248 -6.51 -2.30 -3.06
N ALA A 249 -5.91 -2.60 -4.22
CA ALA A 249 -5.56 -3.96 -4.60
C ALA A 249 -4.41 -4.52 -3.74
N LEU A 250 -3.42 -3.69 -3.38
CA LEU A 250 -2.33 -4.08 -2.49
C LEU A 250 -2.84 -4.41 -1.08
N ILE A 251 -3.73 -3.57 -0.55
CA ILE A 251 -4.37 -3.80 0.75
C ILE A 251 -5.25 -5.07 0.73
N ALA A 252 -5.89 -5.36 -0.41
CA ALA A 252 -6.61 -6.62 -0.63
C ALA A 252 -5.68 -7.86 -0.76
N GLY A 253 -4.35 -7.66 -0.78
CA GLY A 253 -3.36 -8.73 -0.81
C GLY A 253 -2.86 -9.13 -2.20
N LEU A 254 -3.21 -8.38 -3.26
CA LEU A 254 -2.67 -8.67 -4.59
C LEU A 254 -1.17 -8.29 -4.64
N PRO A 255 -0.31 -9.15 -5.21
CA PRO A 255 1.11 -8.87 -5.30
C PRO A 255 1.38 -7.74 -6.29
N ILE A 256 2.18 -6.74 -5.87
CA ILE A 256 2.50 -5.56 -6.69
C ILE A 256 3.12 -5.91 -8.05
N HIS A 257 3.81 -7.05 -8.16
CA HIS A 257 4.45 -7.52 -9.39
C HIS A 257 3.45 -7.78 -10.54
N VAL A 258 2.16 -7.97 -10.24
CA VAL A 258 1.10 -8.05 -11.26
C VAL A 258 0.86 -6.70 -11.92
N PHE A 259 1.12 -5.60 -11.21
CA PHE A 259 0.96 -4.22 -11.66
C PHE A 259 2.34 -3.63 -12.01
N LYS A 260 2.93 -4.05 -13.13
CA LYS A 260 4.31 -3.67 -13.50
C LYS A 260 4.58 -2.16 -13.47
N SER A 261 3.63 -1.36 -13.97
CA SER A 261 3.73 0.11 -13.99
C SER A 261 3.78 0.68 -12.57
N ALA A 262 2.83 0.31 -11.72
CA ALA A 262 2.76 0.74 -10.33
C ALA A 262 3.94 0.21 -9.48
N HIS A 263 4.42 -1.00 -9.75
CA HIS A 263 5.64 -1.52 -9.14
C HIS A 263 6.83 -0.61 -9.48
N SER A 264 7.04 -0.33 -10.77
CA SER A 264 8.09 0.59 -11.21
C SER A 264 7.91 1.98 -10.59
N ALA A 265 6.67 2.45 -10.49
CA ALA A 265 6.37 3.77 -9.93
C ALA A 265 6.76 3.87 -8.45
N ARG A 266 6.42 2.86 -7.64
CA ARG A 266 6.85 2.76 -6.24
C ARG A 266 8.37 2.74 -6.11
N GLU A 267 9.05 1.94 -6.93
CA GLU A 267 10.52 1.85 -6.88
C GLU A 267 11.20 3.14 -7.35
N ASN A 268 10.62 3.84 -8.33
CA ASN A 268 11.10 5.15 -8.76
C ASN A 268 10.97 6.19 -7.64
N LEU A 269 9.83 6.21 -6.93
CA LEU A 269 9.66 7.06 -5.75
C LEU A 269 10.72 6.74 -4.69
N ALA A 270 10.90 5.45 -4.35
CA ALA A 270 11.89 5.02 -3.37
C ALA A 270 13.31 5.47 -3.75
N LYS A 271 13.73 5.33 -5.02
CA LYS A 271 15.05 5.79 -5.47
C LYS A 271 15.27 7.29 -5.23
N THR A 272 14.25 8.12 -5.46
CA THR A 272 14.36 9.57 -5.17
C THR A 272 14.46 9.90 -3.68
N MET A 273 14.08 8.96 -2.81
CA MET A 273 14.03 9.12 -1.36
C MET A 273 15.13 8.34 -0.62
N LEU A 274 16.15 7.85 -1.32
CA LEU A 274 17.35 7.33 -0.69
C LEU A 274 17.98 8.41 0.20
N HIS A 275 18.57 8.02 1.33
CA HIS A 275 19.17 8.97 2.26
C HIS A 275 20.27 9.82 1.59
N GLU A 276 21.04 9.23 0.66
CA GLU A 276 22.03 9.96 -0.17
C GLU A 276 21.44 11.07 -1.06
N ASN A 277 20.15 11.00 -1.38
CA ASN A 277 19.44 11.97 -2.21
C ASN A 277 18.72 12.98 -1.34
N LEU A 278 18.09 12.52 -0.26
CA LEU A 278 17.44 13.39 0.72
C LEU A 278 18.45 14.30 1.42
N SER A 279 19.65 13.82 1.78
CA SER A 279 20.69 14.62 2.44
C SER A 279 21.21 15.80 1.62
N LYS A 280 20.97 15.80 0.30
CA LYS A 280 21.30 16.90 -0.62
C LYS A 280 20.23 17.99 -0.67
N ARG A 281 19.10 17.79 0.01
CA ARG A 281 17.96 18.71 0.01
C ARG A 281 18.01 19.65 1.21
N ALA A 282 17.59 20.89 0.98
CA ALA A 282 17.46 21.91 2.01
C ALA A 282 16.00 22.03 2.48
N ASN A 283 15.80 22.58 3.68
CA ASN A 283 14.50 22.85 4.29
C ASN A 283 13.59 21.62 4.36
N MET A 284 14.16 20.49 4.75
CA MET A 284 13.43 19.26 5.00
C MET A 284 12.73 19.33 6.36
N SER A 285 11.52 18.77 6.45
CA SER A 285 10.76 18.78 7.71
C SER A 285 11.47 17.98 8.82
N ASP A 286 11.22 18.38 10.07
CA ASP A 286 11.68 17.65 11.25
C ASP A 286 11.24 16.18 11.23
N LEU A 287 10.06 15.89 10.66
CA LEU A 287 9.58 14.52 10.49
C LEU A 287 10.55 13.68 9.65
N ILE A 288 10.89 14.14 8.44
CA ILE A 288 11.77 13.35 7.56
C ILE A 288 13.19 13.32 8.11
N SER A 289 13.69 14.44 8.63
CA SER A 289 15.02 14.52 9.26
C SER A 289 15.16 13.55 10.44
N LEU A 290 14.18 13.52 11.35
CA LEU A 290 14.18 12.58 12.47
C LEU A 290 14.01 11.13 11.99
N ARG A 291 13.13 10.87 11.01
CA ARG A 291 12.97 9.52 10.45
C ARG A 291 14.24 9.00 9.77
N MET A 292 15.00 9.87 9.08
CA MET A 292 16.31 9.49 8.54
C MET A 292 17.27 9.08 9.66
N LEU A 293 17.39 9.90 10.71
CA LEU A 293 18.24 9.60 11.87
C LEU A 293 17.85 8.29 12.55
N LEU A 294 16.55 8.06 12.79
CA LEU A 294 16.07 6.85 13.47
C LEU A 294 16.18 5.60 12.59
N ASN A 295 16.00 5.73 11.28
CA ASN A 295 16.31 4.66 10.33
C ASN A 295 17.80 4.28 10.39
N ASP A 296 18.71 5.24 10.55
CA ASP A 296 20.16 4.99 10.60
C ASP A 296 20.65 4.46 11.95
N THR A 297 19.96 4.80 13.04
CA THR A 297 20.43 4.52 14.42
C THR A 297 19.68 3.41 15.12
N LEU A 298 18.39 3.20 14.82
CA LEU A 298 17.51 2.28 15.54
C LEU A 298 17.01 1.11 14.69
N SER A 299 17.35 1.07 13.40
CA SER A 299 16.86 0.06 12.47
C SER A 299 17.99 -0.74 11.81
N SER A 300 17.64 -1.93 11.31
CA SER A 300 18.49 -2.80 10.49
C SER A 300 18.08 -2.77 9.01
N PHE A 301 17.28 -1.78 8.60
CA PHE A 301 16.81 -1.64 7.23
C PHE A 301 17.99 -1.36 6.27
N ASN A 302 17.97 -1.99 5.10
CA ASN A 302 18.84 -1.58 4.00
C ASN A 302 18.41 -0.21 3.44
N GLU A 303 19.26 0.43 2.65
CA GLU A 303 19.01 1.78 2.11
C GLU A 303 17.69 1.89 1.31
N LEU A 304 17.33 0.86 0.54
CA LEU A 304 16.09 0.85 -0.21
C LEU A 304 14.87 0.71 0.70
N SER A 305 14.95 -0.12 1.74
CA SER A 305 13.90 -0.26 2.74
C SER A 305 13.70 1.04 3.53
N LYS A 306 14.77 1.73 3.94
CA LYS A 306 14.70 3.07 4.55
C LYS A 306 13.95 4.03 3.63
N ALA A 307 14.31 4.09 2.36
CA ALA A 307 13.63 4.92 1.37
C ALA A 307 12.15 4.56 1.17
N ARG A 308 11.80 3.27 1.18
CA ARG A 308 10.40 2.82 1.12
C ARG A 308 9.59 3.26 2.35
N THR A 309 10.21 3.41 3.53
CA THR A 309 9.53 4.01 4.68
C THR A 309 9.19 5.49 4.46
N HIS A 310 9.98 6.22 3.68
CA HIS A 310 9.70 7.60 3.29
C HIS A 310 8.59 7.68 2.22
N VAL A 311 8.52 6.70 1.31
CA VAL A 311 7.38 6.56 0.39
C VAL A 311 6.07 6.35 1.14
N ALA A 312 6.10 5.61 2.26
CA ALA A 312 4.93 5.46 3.13
C ALA A 312 4.47 6.79 3.75
N ILE A 313 5.41 7.66 4.16
CA ILE A 313 5.10 9.00 4.66
C ILE A 313 4.55 9.90 3.55
N LEU A 314 5.12 9.83 2.34
CA LEU A 314 4.59 10.56 1.18
C LEU A 314 3.13 10.16 0.94
N TRP A 315 2.85 8.85 0.93
CA TRP A 315 1.49 8.39 0.74
C TRP A 315 0.55 8.84 1.86
N ALA A 316 0.96 8.68 3.12
CA ALA A 316 0.16 9.09 4.27
C ALA A 316 -0.18 10.59 4.25
N SER A 317 0.75 11.43 3.80
CA SER A 317 0.57 12.90 3.74
C SER A 317 -0.24 13.37 2.54
N GLN A 318 -0.27 12.62 1.44
CA GLN A 318 -0.87 13.06 0.17
C GLN A 318 -2.21 12.39 -0.14
N ALA A 319 -2.35 11.08 0.10
CA ALA A 319 -3.49 10.30 -0.40
C ALA A 319 -4.86 10.80 0.06
N ASN A 320 -4.94 11.41 1.26
CA ASN A 320 -6.17 12.03 1.77
C ASN A 320 -6.22 13.54 1.53
N THR A 321 -5.08 14.23 1.61
CA THR A 321 -4.99 15.69 1.46
C THR A 321 -5.43 16.13 0.07
N LEU A 322 -4.98 15.45 -0.98
CA LEU A 322 -5.30 15.79 -2.36
C LEU A 322 -6.82 15.75 -2.67
N PRO A 323 -7.55 14.64 -2.40
CA PRO A 323 -9.00 14.63 -2.60
C PRO A 323 -9.74 15.53 -1.61
N ALA A 324 -9.26 15.72 -0.38
CA ALA A 324 -9.89 16.63 0.58
C ALA A 324 -9.86 18.08 0.08
N THR A 325 -8.73 18.55 -0.46
CA THR A 325 -8.62 19.88 -1.08
C THR A 325 -9.56 20.02 -2.27
N PHE A 326 -9.63 19.01 -3.15
CA PHE A 326 -10.56 19.03 -4.28
C PHE A 326 -12.02 19.19 -3.82
N TRP A 327 -12.50 18.35 -2.91
CA TRP A 327 -13.88 18.42 -2.44
C TRP A 327 -14.19 19.74 -1.73
N THR A 328 -13.22 20.26 -0.97
CA THR A 328 -13.36 21.55 -0.28
C THR A 328 -13.53 22.68 -1.28
N LEU A 329 -12.64 22.78 -2.28
CA LEU A 329 -12.69 23.83 -3.29
C LEU A 329 -13.92 23.69 -4.19
N PHE A 330 -14.26 22.47 -4.60
CA PHE A 330 -15.44 22.19 -5.42
C PHE A 330 -16.73 22.64 -4.72
N HIS A 331 -16.92 22.30 -3.44
CA HIS A 331 -18.11 22.69 -2.70
C HIS A 331 -18.14 24.16 -2.28
N MET A 332 -16.98 24.82 -2.20
CA MET A 332 -16.94 26.27 -1.96
C MET A 332 -17.36 27.08 -3.19
N ILE A 333 -17.03 26.59 -4.40
CA ILE A 333 -17.35 27.28 -5.66
C ILE A 333 -18.74 26.93 -6.20
N ARG A 334 -19.23 25.71 -5.94
CA ARG A 334 -20.52 25.19 -6.41
C ARG A 334 -21.71 25.88 -5.75
#